data_AF-A0A2E6ES92-F1
#
_entry.id   AF-A0A2E6ES92-F1
#
_cell.length_a   1.000
_cell.length_b   1.000
_cell.length_c   1.000
_cell.angle_alpha   90.00
_cell.angle_beta   90.00
_cell.angle_gamma   90.00
#
_symmetry.space_group_name_H-M   'P 1'
#
loop_
_entity.id
_entity.type
_entity.pdbx_description
1 polymer ?
#
loop_
_entity_poly.entity_id
_entity_poly.type
_entity_poly.pdbx_seq_one_letter_code
_entity_poly.pdbx_strand_id
1 'polypeptide(L)'
;MQRVLGSAYGLALLLAAPLLALTGCEVTAPDVDPGADWGYVYAVIEGNCSCHQSAAGEAGLSMPDMETSYANLVGVAAQELPSMNRVSPGDPDNSYLFHKLAGSHRDIDGSGARMPFGGPYLDDEMIANVRDWIVAGASDEVISGDDDDSTGDDDDSTGDDDDSTGDDDDSTGDDDDSTGDDDDSTGDDDDSAAGDDDDSVGPAPWTFAEVYAITSARCGCHNSSNGSGGQSLGTTAQQTYDAWVSVPAVNGTAAVSGINRIEPGDSANSFVMKKLDGTQGVLEGSRMPLGPPLDQETLDGIRSWIDAGALNN
;
A
#
# COMPACT_ATOMS: atom_id res chain seq x y z
N MET A 1 -22.05 75.54 -20.31
CA MET A 1 -22.66 74.32 -19.75
C MET A 1 -21.82 73.15 -20.27
N GLN A 2 -21.26 72.21 -19.49
CA GLN A 2 -21.32 71.99 -18.04
C GLN A 2 -20.20 71.00 -17.59
N ARG A 3 -19.33 71.38 -16.63
CA ARG A 3 -18.47 70.56 -15.70
C ARG A 3 -17.47 69.51 -16.32
N VAL A 4 -16.15 69.44 -16.04
CA VAL A 4 -15.33 69.27 -14.79
C VAL A 4 -15.55 67.88 -14.14
N LEU A 5 -14.59 67.02 -13.77
CA LEU A 5 -13.10 67.04 -13.52
C LEU A 5 -12.20 66.71 -14.76
N GLY A 6 -10.86 66.43 -14.76
CA GLY A 6 -9.76 66.48 -13.76
C GLY A 6 -9.16 65.15 -13.23
N SER A 7 -7.99 64.67 -13.72
CA SER A 7 -7.12 63.72 -12.97
C SER A 7 -5.68 63.62 -13.54
N ALA A 8 -4.69 63.49 -12.66
CA ALA A 8 -3.28 63.28 -12.99
C ALA A 8 -2.84 61.88 -12.55
N TYR A 9 -2.10 61.16 -13.40
CA TYR A 9 -1.53 59.86 -13.03
C TYR A 9 -0.11 60.03 -12.50
N GLY A 10 0.05 59.80 -11.20
CA GLY A 10 1.33 59.79 -10.51
C GLY A 10 2.10 58.47 -10.73
N LEU A 11 3.43 58.57 -10.65
CA LEU A 11 4.36 57.46 -10.77
C LEU A 11 4.22 56.49 -9.56
N ALA A 12 3.77 55.26 -9.81
CA ALA A 12 3.72 54.21 -8.78
C ALA A 12 5.03 53.41 -8.77
N LEU A 13 5.90 53.68 -7.79
CA LEU A 13 7.13 52.92 -7.57
C LEU A 13 6.76 51.59 -6.89
N LEU A 14 6.77 50.48 -7.64
CA LEU A 14 6.55 49.15 -7.09
C LEU A 14 7.76 48.69 -6.27
N LEU A 15 7.68 48.87 -4.95
CA LEU A 15 8.58 48.20 -4.01
C LEU A 15 8.18 46.73 -3.92
N ALA A 16 8.97 45.85 -4.53
CA ALA A 16 8.87 44.41 -4.29
C ALA A 16 9.30 44.13 -2.84
N ALA A 17 8.34 43.82 -1.97
CA ALA A 17 8.65 43.22 -0.68
C ALA A 17 9.19 41.80 -0.94
N PRO A 18 10.31 41.39 -0.30
CA PRO A 18 10.77 40.02 -0.40
C PRO A 18 9.70 39.12 0.23
N LEU A 19 9.17 38.19 -0.57
CA LEU A 19 8.32 37.12 -0.08
C LEU A 19 9.21 36.22 0.77
N LEU A 20 9.18 36.42 2.10
CA LEU A 20 9.73 35.44 3.03
C LEU A 20 8.94 34.15 2.83
N ALA A 21 9.54 33.20 2.11
CA ALA A 21 9.05 31.83 2.09
C ALA A 21 9.05 31.34 3.54
N LEU A 22 7.86 31.00 4.04
CA LEU A 22 7.70 30.43 5.36
C LEU A 22 8.14 28.96 5.24
N THR A 23 9.43 28.69 5.44
CA THR A 23 10.02 27.34 5.34
C THR A 23 9.21 26.40 6.21
N GLY A 24 8.48 25.50 5.56
CA GLY A 24 7.52 24.63 6.20
C GLY A 24 8.20 23.43 6.84
N CYS A 25 7.43 22.65 7.60
CA CYS A 25 7.86 21.35 8.07
C CYS A 25 7.69 20.34 6.91
N GLU A 26 8.51 20.48 5.87
CA GLU A 26 8.48 19.64 4.67
C GLU A 26 9.32 18.36 4.87
N VAL A 27 8.90 17.27 4.20
CA VAL A 27 9.67 16.01 4.14
C VAL A 27 10.93 16.30 3.33
N THR A 28 12.08 15.84 3.80
CA THR A 28 13.32 16.02 3.04
C THR A 28 13.37 14.98 1.94
N ALA A 29 13.16 15.40 0.69
CA ALA A 29 13.40 14.55 -0.47
C ALA A 29 14.89 14.20 -0.58
N PRO A 30 15.24 12.94 -0.92
CA PRO A 30 16.61 12.57 -1.24
C PRO A 30 17.19 13.39 -2.39
N ASP A 31 18.48 13.75 -2.30
CA ASP A 31 19.26 14.37 -3.39
C ASP A 31 19.90 13.26 -4.26
N VAL A 32 19.11 12.24 -4.58
CA VAL A 32 19.43 11.08 -5.43
C VAL A 32 18.16 10.65 -6.16
N ASP A 33 18.30 10.14 -7.38
CA ASP A 33 17.16 9.75 -8.21
C ASP A 33 16.31 8.64 -7.55
N PRO A 34 14.97 8.68 -7.66
CA PRO A 34 14.08 7.65 -7.17
C PRO A 34 14.44 6.23 -7.65
N GLY A 35 14.81 5.37 -6.70
CA GLY A 35 15.30 4.02 -6.98
C GLY A 35 14.88 3.01 -5.90
N ALA A 36 14.79 1.74 -6.31
CA ALA A 36 14.57 0.59 -5.44
C ALA A 36 15.91 0.01 -4.91
N ASP A 37 16.88 0.87 -4.64
CA ASP A 37 18.25 0.53 -4.26
C ASP A 37 18.60 1.03 -2.85
N TRP A 38 19.71 0.54 -2.29
CA TRP A 38 20.10 0.91 -0.93
C TRP A 38 20.51 2.38 -0.79
N GLY A 39 21.02 3.01 -1.84
CA GLY A 39 21.42 4.42 -1.85
C GLY A 39 20.23 5.34 -1.61
N TYR A 40 19.15 5.16 -2.38
CA TYR A 40 17.91 5.91 -2.18
C TYR A 40 17.31 5.66 -0.80
N VAL A 41 17.19 4.40 -0.37
CA VAL A 41 16.61 4.04 0.94
C VAL A 41 17.40 4.64 2.09
N TYR A 42 18.74 4.60 2.05
CA TYR A 42 19.56 5.25 3.08
C TYR A 42 19.39 6.78 3.07
N ALA A 43 19.32 7.42 1.90
CA ALA A 43 19.11 8.87 1.80
C ALA A 43 17.75 9.31 2.39
N VAL A 44 16.67 8.51 2.20
CA VAL A 44 15.38 8.70 2.87
C VAL A 44 15.54 8.62 4.40
N ILE A 45 16.28 7.63 4.90
CA ILE A 45 16.54 7.44 6.35
C ILE A 45 17.37 8.60 6.91
N GLU A 46 18.41 9.05 6.20
CA GLU A 46 19.29 10.13 6.64
C GLU A 46 18.55 11.47 6.73
N GLY A 47 17.79 11.84 5.68
CA GLY A 47 17.02 13.08 5.64
C GLY A 47 15.88 13.16 6.65
N ASN A 48 15.30 12.02 7.06
CA ASN A 48 14.02 12.00 7.78
C ASN A 48 14.02 11.25 9.13
N CYS A 49 15.08 10.49 9.48
CA CYS A 49 15.15 9.68 10.71
C CYS A 49 16.30 10.08 11.65
N SER A 50 16.57 11.39 11.78
CA SER A 50 17.72 11.96 12.51
C SER A 50 17.92 11.49 13.97
N CYS A 51 16.85 11.08 14.67
CA CYS A 51 16.96 10.50 16.02
C CYS A 51 17.76 9.17 16.07
N HIS A 52 17.90 8.48 14.93
CA HIS A 52 18.65 7.23 14.82
C HIS A 52 20.11 7.43 14.37
N GLN A 53 20.51 8.64 13.99
CA GLN A 53 21.84 8.97 13.46
C GLN A 53 22.96 8.97 14.53
N SER A 54 22.63 8.79 15.80
CA SER A 54 23.63 8.69 16.87
C SER A 54 24.05 7.25 17.11
N ALA A 55 25.32 7.03 17.48
CA ALA A 55 25.85 5.69 17.81
C ALA A 55 25.13 4.98 18.97
N ALA A 56 24.33 5.69 19.77
CA ALA A 56 23.45 5.08 20.77
C ALA A 56 22.13 4.60 20.16
N GLY A 57 21.58 5.36 19.21
CA GLY A 57 20.31 5.10 18.52
C GLY A 57 19.08 5.23 19.40
N GLU A 58 18.07 5.99 18.97
CA GLU A 58 16.79 5.99 19.69
C GLU A 58 16.13 4.61 19.62
N ALA A 59 15.48 4.17 20.70
CA ALA A 59 14.96 2.80 20.86
C ALA A 59 15.97 1.68 20.52
N GLY A 60 17.28 1.93 20.65
CA GLY A 60 18.36 0.99 20.35
C GLY A 60 18.53 0.63 18.87
N LEU A 61 18.06 1.49 17.96
CA LEU A 61 18.36 1.40 16.52
C LEU A 61 19.27 2.58 16.14
N SER A 62 20.51 2.25 15.78
CA SER A 62 21.52 3.19 15.28
C SER A 62 21.63 3.04 13.76
N MET A 63 21.54 4.14 13.04
CA MET A 63 21.63 4.22 11.58
C MET A 63 22.52 5.42 11.16
N PRO A 64 23.84 5.42 11.47
CA PRO A 64 24.70 6.60 11.36
C PRO A 64 25.45 6.73 10.02
N ASP A 65 25.48 5.65 9.23
CA ASP A 65 26.14 5.53 7.92
C ASP A 65 25.54 4.32 7.17
N MET A 66 25.74 4.24 5.85
CA MET A 66 25.14 3.18 5.00
C MET A 66 25.45 1.76 5.49
N GLU A 67 26.72 1.46 5.81
CA GLU A 67 27.19 0.12 6.18
C GLU A 67 26.57 -0.32 7.53
N THR A 68 26.66 0.53 8.55
CA THR A 68 26.12 0.28 9.88
C THR A 68 24.59 0.23 9.86
N SER A 69 23.93 1.07 9.05
CA SER A 69 22.47 1.09 8.94
C SER A 69 21.94 -0.19 8.30
N TYR A 70 22.55 -0.64 7.20
CA TYR A 70 22.19 -1.89 6.53
C TYR A 70 22.32 -3.08 7.49
N ALA A 71 23.49 -3.21 8.13
CA ALA A 71 23.79 -4.27 9.09
C ALA A 71 22.88 -4.26 10.33
N ASN A 72 22.28 -3.12 10.68
CA ASN A 72 21.31 -3.00 11.76
C ASN A 72 19.85 -3.21 11.32
N LEU A 73 19.54 -3.25 10.02
CA LEU A 73 18.17 -3.38 9.51
C LEU A 73 17.90 -4.77 8.91
N VAL A 74 18.74 -5.23 7.99
CA VAL A 74 18.43 -6.41 7.16
C VAL A 74 18.67 -7.70 7.94
N GLY A 75 17.63 -8.51 8.09
CA GLY A 75 17.67 -9.77 8.84
C GLY A 75 17.78 -9.62 10.37
N VAL A 76 17.66 -8.40 10.90
CA VAL A 76 17.79 -8.11 12.35
C VAL A 76 16.43 -8.00 13.01
N ALA A 77 16.18 -8.80 14.06
CA ALA A 77 14.93 -8.75 14.83
C ALA A 77 14.62 -7.34 15.39
N ALA A 78 13.36 -6.91 15.29
CA ALA A 78 12.91 -5.62 15.81
C ALA A 78 12.75 -5.65 17.35
N GLN A 79 13.33 -4.69 18.07
CA GLN A 79 13.24 -4.64 19.54
C GLN A 79 11.82 -4.41 20.06
N GLU A 80 11.01 -3.66 19.30
CA GLU A 80 9.62 -3.37 19.62
C GLU A 80 8.65 -4.50 19.23
N LEU A 81 9.09 -5.47 18.43
CA LEU A 81 8.36 -6.68 18.02
C LEU A 81 9.35 -7.82 17.65
N PRO A 82 9.95 -8.53 18.62
CA PRO A 82 11.05 -9.47 18.35
C PRO A 82 10.71 -10.71 17.50
N SER A 83 9.44 -10.92 17.17
CA SER A 83 8.97 -11.96 16.25
C SER A 83 9.09 -11.58 14.77
N MET A 84 9.45 -10.33 14.45
CA MET A 84 9.58 -9.81 13.09
C MET A 84 10.94 -9.12 12.91
N ASN A 85 11.55 -9.21 11.74
CA ASN A 85 12.77 -8.45 11.44
C ASN A 85 12.45 -6.99 11.15
N ARG A 86 13.41 -6.10 11.37
CA ARG A 86 13.37 -4.70 10.93
C ARG A 86 13.18 -4.65 9.42
N VAL A 87 13.98 -5.41 8.67
CA VAL A 87 13.74 -5.71 7.24
C VAL A 87 13.90 -7.21 7.00
N SER A 88 12.91 -7.81 6.33
CA SER A 88 12.93 -9.17 5.80
C SER A 88 13.07 -9.11 4.27
N PRO A 89 14.22 -9.51 3.70
CA PRO A 89 14.42 -9.59 2.25
C PRO A 89 13.27 -10.28 1.51
N GLY A 90 12.74 -9.62 0.47
CA GLY A 90 11.64 -10.11 -0.36
C GLY A 90 10.24 -9.96 0.25
N ASP A 91 10.12 -9.56 1.53
CA ASP A 91 8.87 -9.62 2.28
C ASP A 91 8.59 -8.30 3.04
N PRO A 92 7.90 -7.33 2.42
CA PRO A 92 7.53 -6.07 3.07
C PRO A 92 6.44 -6.24 4.14
N ASP A 93 5.60 -7.27 4.05
CA ASP A 93 4.54 -7.57 5.03
C ASP A 93 5.11 -8.20 6.32
N ASN A 94 6.32 -8.76 6.27
CA ASN A 94 7.11 -9.19 7.43
C ASN A 94 8.33 -8.28 7.72
N SER A 95 8.27 -7.01 7.32
CA SER A 95 9.31 -6.01 7.55
C SER A 95 8.85 -4.90 8.50
N TYR A 96 9.29 -4.93 9.75
CA TYR A 96 8.82 -4.01 10.79
C TYR A 96 9.13 -2.52 10.52
N LEU A 97 10.26 -2.22 9.86
CA LEU A 97 10.58 -0.87 9.37
C LEU A 97 9.43 -0.34 8.49
N PHE A 98 8.95 -1.19 7.58
CA PHE A 98 7.91 -0.85 6.64
C PHE A 98 6.59 -0.49 7.34
N HIS A 99 6.17 -1.34 8.29
CA HIS A 99 5.03 -1.04 9.16
C HIS A 99 5.17 0.26 9.95
N LYS A 100 6.39 0.60 10.39
CA LYS A 100 6.68 1.84 11.13
C LYS A 100 6.60 3.08 10.25
N LEU A 101 7.00 2.99 8.97
CA LEU A 101 6.87 4.07 7.99
C LEU A 101 5.42 4.27 7.55
N ALA A 102 4.68 3.18 7.29
CA ALA A 102 3.27 3.23 6.91
C ALA A 102 2.31 3.53 8.08
N GLY A 103 2.73 3.27 9.32
CA GLY A 103 1.92 3.48 10.53
C GLY A 103 0.96 2.33 10.86
N SER A 104 1.13 1.16 10.24
CA SER A 104 0.37 -0.07 10.53
C SER A 104 1.01 -0.93 11.63
N HIS A 105 2.14 -0.51 12.21
CA HIS A 105 2.86 -1.28 13.25
C HIS A 105 2.05 -1.61 14.49
N ARG A 106 0.98 -0.86 14.79
CA ARG A 106 0.06 -1.15 15.91
C ARG A 106 -1.00 -2.21 15.59
N ASP A 107 -1.21 -2.51 14.32
CA ASP A 107 -2.18 -3.52 13.88
C ASP A 107 -1.59 -4.94 13.95
N ILE A 108 -0.25 -5.04 14.07
CA ILE A 108 0.54 -6.29 14.14
C ILE A 108 1.23 -6.47 15.51
N ASP A 109 0.57 -6.03 16.60
CA ASP A 109 1.08 -6.08 17.99
C ASP A 109 2.40 -5.34 18.27
N GLY A 110 2.89 -4.53 17.32
CA GLY A 110 4.06 -3.67 17.49
C GLY A 110 3.82 -2.45 18.39
N SER A 111 4.90 -1.75 18.72
CA SER A 111 4.88 -0.71 19.76
C SER A 111 5.54 0.62 19.33
N GLY A 112 5.55 1.60 20.24
CA GLY A 112 6.03 2.96 19.94
C GLY A 112 5.14 3.77 19.00
N ALA A 113 5.72 4.78 18.35
CA ALA A 113 5.05 5.70 17.43
C ALA A 113 5.36 5.37 15.95
N ARG A 114 4.59 5.94 15.01
CA ARG A 114 4.90 5.94 13.56
C ARG A 114 6.20 6.71 13.33
N MET A 115 6.97 6.30 12.33
CA MET A 115 8.18 6.98 11.87
C MET A 115 7.94 7.71 10.53
N PRO A 116 8.59 8.85 10.27
CA PRO A 116 9.34 9.71 11.20
C PRO A 116 8.56 10.14 12.45
N PHE A 117 9.26 10.23 13.59
CA PHE A 117 8.63 10.52 14.88
C PHE A 117 8.01 11.92 14.91
N GLY A 118 6.70 12.00 15.16
CA GLY A 118 5.97 13.28 15.23
C GLY A 118 5.64 13.92 13.88
N GLY A 119 6.15 13.35 12.79
CA GLY A 119 6.01 13.87 11.43
C GLY A 119 6.99 15.02 11.09
N PRO A 120 6.98 15.50 9.83
CA PRO A 120 6.13 15.06 8.73
C PRO A 120 6.40 13.60 8.36
N TYR A 121 5.36 12.86 7.97
CA TYR A 121 5.55 11.49 7.52
C TYR A 121 6.00 11.49 6.07
N LEU A 122 6.78 10.48 5.68
CA LEU A 122 7.16 10.26 4.28
C LEU A 122 5.90 10.21 3.39
N ASP A 123 6.05 10.71 2.16
CA ASP A 123 5.02 10.56 1.13
C ASP A 123 4.95 9.12 0.58
N ASP A 124 3.92 8.87 -0.22
CA ASP A 124 3.63 7.53 -0.73
C ASP A 124 4.70 7.05 -1.74
N GLU A 125 5.44 7.96 -2.40
CA GLU A 125 6.52 7.63 -3.34
C GLU A 125 7.77 7.14 -2.61
N MET A 126 8.22 7.86 -1.58
CA MET A 126 9.34 7.41 -0.75
C MET A 126 9.04 6.06 -0.07
N ILE A 127 7.82 5.86 0.43
CA ILE A 127 7.43 4.58 1.04
C ILE A 127 7.33 3.48 -0.03
N ALA A 128 6.88 3.78 -1.25
CA ALA A 128 6.90 2.82 -2.36
C ALA A 128 8.32 2.39 -2.74
N ASN A 129 9.27 3.32 -2.88
CA ASN A 129 10.67 2.98 -3.18
C ASN A 129 11.31 2.11 -2.08
N VAL A 130 11.04 2.41 -0.80
CA VAL A 130 11.46 1.53 0.32
C VAL A 130 10.80 0.15 0.23
N ARG A 131 9.54 0.05 -0.19
CA ARG A 131 8.86 -1.23 -0.40
C ARG A 131 9.54 -2.03 -1.49
N ASP A 132 9.83 -1.39 -2.61
CA ASP A 132 10.27 -2.07 -3.81
C ASP A 132 11.74 -2.51 -3.69
N TRP A 133 12.56 -1.76 -2.94
CA TRP A 133 13.86 -2.25 -2.46
C TRP A 133 13.74 -3.52 -1.60
N ILE A 134 12.78 -3.58 -0.66
CA ILE A 134 12.53 -4.81 0.13
C ILE A 134 12.12 -5.96 -0.79
N VAL A 135 11.18 -5.74 -1.71
CA VAL A 135 10.69 -6.74 -2.68
C VAL A 135 11.82 -7.23 -3.60
N ALA A 136 12.74 -6.36 -4.01
CA ALA A 136 13.93 -6.70 -4.79
C ALA A 136 14.97 -7.56 -4.03
N GLY A 137 14.73 -7.85 -2.75
CA GLY A 137 15.61 -8.66 -1.91
C GLY A 137 16.42 -7.87 -0.88
N ALA A 138 16.16 -6.56 -0.74
CA ALA A 138 16.83 -5.68 0.22
C ALA A 138 18.37 -5.76 0.15
N SER A 139 18.95 -5.69 -1.05
CA SER A 139 20.40 -5.70 -1.26
C SER A 139 21.08 -4.44 -0.72
N ASP A 140 22.38 -4.52 -0.42
CA ASP A 140 23.26 -3.39 -0.06
C ASP A 140 23.83 -2.66 -1.28
N GLU A 141 23.58 -3.17 -2.48
CA GLU A 141 23.99 -2.55 -3.74
C GLU A 141 23.33 -1.17 -3.93
N VAL A 142 24.17 -0.18 -4.24
CA VAL A 142 23.75 1.17 -4.63
C VAL A 142 23.74 1.21 -6.15
N ILE A 143 22.54 1.29 -6.74
CA ILE A 143 22.35 1.38 -8.19
C ILE A 143 22.11 2.84 -8.53
N SER A 144 23.15 3.66 -8.34
CA SER A 144 23.14 5.08 -8.69
C SER A 144 22.99 5.24 -10.21
N GLY A 145 21.96 5.97 -10.64
CA GLY A 145 21.63 6.24 -12.04
C GLY A 145 22.61 7.16 -12.81
N ASP A 146 23.90 7.09 -12.52
CA ASP A 146 24.98 7.81 -13.23
C ASP A 146 25.33 7.12 -14.58
N ASP A 147 24.31 6.79 -15.38
CA ASP A 147 24.44 6.29 -16.76
C ASP A 147 24.45 7.46 -17.79
N ASP A 148 25.10 8.58 -17.43
CA ASP A 148 25.37 9.71 -18.34
C ASP A 148 26.87 9.81 -18.70
N ASP A 149 27.53 8.66 -18.85
CA ASP A 149 28.82 8.53 -19.57
C ASP A 149 28.69 7.66 -20.84
N SER A 150 27.99 8.21 -21.83
CA SER A 150 28.08 7.74 -23.21
C SER A 150 29.41 8.18 -23.88
N THR A 151 30.57 7.80 -23.31
CA THR A 151 31.89 7.91 -23.98
C THR A 151 32.70 6.61 -23.94
N GLY A 152 32.07 5.51 -24.36
CA GLY A 152 32.74 4.25 -24.74
C GLY A 152 32.73 4.05 -26.25
N ASP A 153 33.70 4.66 -26.95
CA ASP A 153 33.85 4.54 -28.41
C ASP A 153 34.05 3.09 -28.89
N ASP A 154 33.67 2.88 -30.16
CA ASP A 154 33.91 1.68 -30.97
C ASP A 154 35.26 0.98 -30.70
N ASP A 155 35.24 -0.33 -30.43
CA ASP A 155 36.32 -1.21 -30.90
C ASP A 155 35.75 -2.50 -31.49
N ASP A 156 35.78 -2.55 -32.82
CA ASP A 156 35.41 -3.69 -33.66
C ASP A 156 36.50 -4.76 -33.56
N SER A 157 36.14 -5.97 -33.15
CA SER A 157 37.05 -7.12 -33.19
C SER A 157 36.30 -8.38 -33.58
N THR A 158 36.11 -8.49 -34.89
CA THR A 158 35.84 -9.73 -35.63
C THR A 158 36.77 -10.88 -35.22
N GLY A 159 36.23 -12.09 -35.08
CA GLY A 159 36.97 -13.35 -35.00
C GLY A 159 36.54 -14.22 -33.82
N ASP A 160 36.24 -15.51 -33.97
CA ASP A 160 36.22 -16.35 -35.18
C ASP A 160 35.10 -17.41 -35.03
N ASP A 161 34.66 -17.97 -36.16
CA ASP A 161 33.84 -19.18 -36.19
C ASP A 161 34.61 -20.35 -35.53
N ASP A 162 33.95 -21.16 -34.70
CA ASP A 162 34.34 -22.57 -34.59
C ASP A 162 33.10 -23.47 -34.52
N ASP A 163 33.02 -24.33 -35.52
CA ASP A 163 31.92 -25.25 -35.79
C ASP A 163 32.16 -26.56 -35.03
N SER A 164 31.12 -27.15 -34.45
CA SER A 164 31.22 -28.45 -33.76
C SER A 164 29.93 -29.24 -33.91
N THR A 165 29.79 -29.76 -35.12
CA THR A 165 28.91 -30.88 -35.50
C THR A 165 29.11 -32.12 -34.61
N GLY A 166 28.03 -32.86 -34.35
CA GLY A 166 28.04 -34.21 -33.78
C GLY A 166 27.39 -34.30 -32.39
N ASP A 167 26.49 -35.24 -32.11
CA ASP A 167 25.93 -36.32 -32.93
C ASP A 167 24.46 -36.59 -32.56
N ASP A 168 23.69 -37.08 -33.53
CA ASP A 168 22.41 -37.75 -33.26
C ASP A 168 22.68 -39.04 -32.45
N ASP A 169 21.83 -39.35 -31.47
CA ASP A 169 21.60 -40.76 -31.14
C ASP A 169 20.12 -41.02 -30.79
N ASP A 170 19.58 -42.03 -31.46
CA ASP A 170 18.16 -42.36 -31.53
C ASP A 170 17.90 -43.61 -30.67
N SER A 171 16.80 -43.66 -29.92
CA SER A 171 16.50 -44.79 -29.03
C SER A 171 15.00 -44.99 -28.85
N THR A 172 14.40 -45.41 -29.96
CA THR A 172 13.32 -46.41 -30.08
C THR A 172 12.86 -47.17 -28.82
N GLY A 173 11.54 -47.35 -28.71
CA GLY A 173 10.90 -48.49 -28.03
C GLY A 173 10.64 -48.33 -26.52
N ASP A 174 9.54 -48.83 -25.96
CA ASP A 174 8.47 -49.67 -26.53
C ASP A 174 7.10 -49.31 -25.91
N ASP A 175 6.03 -49.59 -26.66
CA ASP A 175 4.67 -49.66 -26.15
C ASP A 175 4.51 -50.85 -25.19
N ASP A 176 3.67 -50.73 -24.16
CA ASP A 176 2.85 -51.89 -23.74
C ASP A 176 1.54 -51.45 -23.07
N ASP A 177 0.44 -51.90 -23.69
CA ASP A 177 -0.94 -51.81 -23.24
C ASP A 177 -1.18 -52.74 -22.03
N SER A 178 -2.12 -52.40 -21.13
CA SER A 178 -2.92 -53.40 -20.41
C SER A 178 -4.09 -52.79 -19.63
N THR A 179 -5.32 -53.13 -20.06
CA THR A 179 -6.49 -53.52 -19.24
C THR A 179 -6.75 -52.74 -17.93
N GLY A 180 -7.86 -52.02 -17.74
CA GLY A 180 -9.21 -52.33 -18.21
C GLY A 180 -9.83 -53.42 -17.33
N ASP A 181 -10.62 -53.01 -16.34
CA ASP A 181 -11.65 -53.80 -15.67
C ASP A 181 -12.71 -52.83 -15.13
N ASP A 182 -13.92 -52.92 -15.71
CA ASP A 182 -15.13 -52.35 -15.14
C ASP A 182 -15.62 -53.24 -13.99
N ASP A 183 -16.14 -52.68 -12.90
CA ASP A 183 -17.02 -53.43 -12.00
C ASP A 183 -18.10 -52.50 -11.41
N ASP A 184 -19.21 -52.41 -12.15
CA ASP A 184 -20.51 -52.00 -11.62
C ASP A 184 -20.93 -52.96 -10.49
N SER A 185 -21.55 -52.44 -9.42
CA SER A 185 -22.69 -53.13 -8.79
C SER A 185 -23.46 -52.27 -7.78
N THR A 186 -24.59 -51.74 -8.27
CA THR A 186 -25.92 -51.77 -7.63
C THR A 186 -26.10 -51.17 -6.23
N GLY A 187 -26.91 -50.11 -6.16
CA GLY A 187 -27.47 -49.55 -4.93
C GLY A 187 -28.69 -48.67 -5.21
N ASP A 188 -29.60 -49.16 -6.06
CA ASP A 188 -30.74 -48.40 -6.56
C ASP A 188 -31.76 -48.03 -5.46
N ASP A 189 -32.22 -46.78 -5.57
CA ASP A 189 -33.58 -46.27 -5.40
C ASP A 189 -34.36 -46.34 -4.06
N ASP A 190 -35.04 -45.21 -3.82
CA ASP A 190 -36.25 -44.98 -3.03
C ASP A 190 -36.18 -45.17 -1.48
N ASP A 191 -36.79 -44.32 -0.65
CA ASP A 191 -37.83 -43.33 -0.95
C ASP A 191 -37.86 -42.19 0.09
N SER A 192 -38.27 -41.01 -0.39
CA SER A 192 -39.03 -39.96 0.33
C SER A 192 -38.62 -39.41 1.71
N ALA A 193 -38.54 -38.07 1.72
CA ALA A 193 -39.06 -37.14 2.75
C ALA A 193 -38.07 -36.39 3.67
N ALA A 194 -37.40 -35.38 3.10
CA ALA A 194 -37.63 -33.98 3.50
C ALA A 194 -37.10 -33.06 2.39
N GLY A 195 -37.95 -32.17 1.89
CA GLY A 195 -37.46 -30.96 1.24
C GLY A 195 -37.04 -30.01 2.35
N ASP A 196 -35.76 -30.05 2.73
CA ASP A 196 -35.14 -28.91 3.39
C ASP A 196 -34.82 -27.89 2.29
N ASP A 197 -35.89 -27.30 1.76
CA ASP A 197 -35.83 -25.94 1.24
C ASP A 197 -35.37 -25.07 2.42
N ASP A 198 -34.05 -24.88 2.53
CA ASP A 198 -33.44 -23.99 3.52
C ASP A 198 -33.67 -22.52 3.12
N ASP A 199 -34.96 -22.17 3.05
CA ASP A 199 -35.51 -20.83 3.16
C ASP A 199 -35.33 -20.30 4.60
N SER A 200 -34.16 -20.55 5.22
CA SER A 200 -33.62 -19.61 6.20
C SER A 200 -33.24 -18.34 5.45
N VAL A 201 -34.28 -17.57 5.12
CA VAL A 201 -34.16 -16.18 4.68
C VAL A 201 -33.36 -15.49 5.77
N GLY A 202 -32.07 -15.28 5.48
CA GLY A 202 -31.15 -14.61 6.38
C GLY A 202 -31.71 -13.23 6.77
N PRO A 203 -31.18 -12.60 7.82
CA PRO A 203 -31.56 -11.23 8.13
C PRO A 203 -31.45 -10.39 6.85
N ALA A 204 -32.50 -9.62 6.55
CA ALA A 204 -32.54 -8.81 5.34
C ALA A 204 -31.26 -7.97 5.26
N PRO A 205 -30.64 -7.86 4.08
CA PRO A 205 -29.36 -7.16 3.95
C PRO A 205 -29.52 -5.73 4.43
N TRP A 206 -28.49 -5.23 5.11
CA TRP A 206 -28.50 -3.87 5.65
C TRP A 206 -28.78 -2.84 4.55
N THR A 207 -29.40 -1.74 4.96
CA THR A 207 -29.60 -0.56 4.14
C THR A 207 -28.36 0.33 4.16
N PHE A 208 -28.18 1.15 3.12
CA PHE A 208 -27.13 2.17 3.15
C PHE A 208 -27.34 3.17 4.30
N ALA A 209 -28.59 3.43 4.72
CA ALA A 209 -28.86 4.23 5.92
C ALA A 209 -28.23 3.65 7.21
N GLU A 210 -28.22 2.31 7.38
CA GLU A 210 -27.59 1.63 8.52
C GLU A 210 -26.06 1.69 8.44
N VAL A 211 -25.49 1.43 7.25
CA VAL A 211 -24.03 1.58 7.00
C VAL A 211 -23.57 3.03 7.23
N TYR A 212 -24.35 4.01 6.78
CA TYR A 212 -24.07 5.43 6.97
C TYR A 212 -24.14 5.85 8.45
N ALA A 213 -25.03 5.27 9.25
CA ALA A 213 -25.09 5.54 10.68
C ALA A 213 -23.80 5.13 11.41
N ILE A 214 -23.20 4.00 11.03
CA ILE A 214 -21.91 3.54 11.57
C ILE A 214 -20.76 4.43 11.12
N THR A 215 -20.68 4.74 9.82
CA THR A 215 -19.56 5.50 9.24
C THR A 215 -19.58 6.97 9.65
N SER A 216 -20.73 7.64 9.63
CA SER A 216 -20.85 9.03 10.09
C SER A 216 -20.52 9.21 11.58
N ALA A 217 -20.76 8.18 12.42
CA ALA A 217 -20.42 8.20 13.83
C ALA A 217 -18.93 7.94 14.13
N ARG A 218 -18.21 7.21 13.27
CA ARG A 218 -16.84 6.71 13.55
C ARG A 218 -15.75 7.16 12.57
N CYS A 219 -16.10 7.60 11.36
CA CYS A 219 -15.17 7.99 10.29
C CYS A 219 -15.03 9.51 10.13
N GLY A 220 -15.31 10.29 11.17
CA GLY A 220 -15.30 11.77 11.14
C GLY A 220 -13.97 12.41 10.71
N CYS A 221 -12.85 11.68 10.76
CA CYS A 221 -11.55 12.13 10.23
C CYS A 221 -11.50 12.21 8.68
N HIS A 222 -12.50 11.68 7.97
CA HIS A 222 -12.58 11.66 6.51
C HIS A 222 -13.69 12.57 5.94
N ASN A 223 -14.27 13.47 6.73
CA ASN A 223 -15.37 14.36 6.30
C ASN A 223 -14.92 15.71 5.69
N SER A 224 -13.62 15.87 5.43
CA SER A 224 -13.01 17.11 4.94
C SER A 224 -12.19 16.88 3.68
N SER A 225 -11.90 17.95 2.93
CA SER A 225 -11.18 17.92 1.65
C SER A 225 -9.75 17.33 1.70
N ASN A 226 -9.21 17.15 2.90
CA ASN A 226 -7.91 16.54 3.18
C ASN A 226 -8.05 15.50 4.32
N GLY A 227 -9.12 14.71 4.30
CA GLY A 227 -9.26 13.58 5.23
C GLY A 227 -8.11 12.57 5.09
N SER A 228 -7.82 11.85 6.18
CA SER A 228 -6.65 10.96 6.25
C SER A 228 -6.59 9.97 5.08
N GLY A 229 -5.45 9.88 4.40
CA GLY A 229 -5.28 9.04 3.21
C GLY A 229 -6.00 9.56 1.97
N GLY A 230 -6.05 10.89 1.75
CA GLY A 230 -6.63 11.50 0.55
C GLY A 230 -8.14 11.35 0.38
N GLN A 231 -8.83 10.84 1.41
CA GLN A 231 -10.24 10.45 1.36
C GLN A 231 -11.16 11.53 1.91
N SER A 232 -12.16 11.93 1.10
CA SER A 232 -13.22 12.85 1.51
C SER A 232 -14.58 12.19 1.25
N LEU A 233 -15.30 11.88 2.32
CA LEU A 233 -16.59 11.20 2.31
C LEU A 233 -17.79 12.17 2.28
N GLY A 234 -17.51 13.47 2.19
CA GLY A 234 -18.52 14.53 2.34
C GLY A 234 -19.12 14.60 3.75
N THR A 235 -20.28 15.24 3.85
CA THR A 235 -21.00 15.48 5.11
C THR A 235 -22.46 15.02 5.07
N THR A 236 -22.84 14.29 4.02
CA THR A 236 -24.20 13.78 3.79
C THR A 236 -24.15 12.35 3.24
N ALA A 237 -25.19 11.56 3.52
CA ALA A 237 -25.28 10.17 3.07
C ALA A 237 -25.03 10.02 1.56
N GLN A 238 -25.67 10.86 0.72
CA GLN A 238 -25.48 10.81 -0.73
C GLN A 238 -24.02 11.05 -1.14
N GLN A 239 -23.34 12.05 -0.54
CA GLN A 239 -21.93 12.31 -0.85
C GLN A 239 -21.01 11.16 -0.41
N THR A 240 -21.34 10.49 0.70
CA THR A 240 -20.60 9.31 1.15
C THR A 240 -20.80 8.14 0.21
N TYR A 241 -22.04 7.90 -0.25
CA TYR A 241 -22.36 6.89 -1.25
C TYR A 241 -21.58 7.11 -2.55
N ASP A 242 -21.69 8.33 -3.12
CA ASP A 242 -21.05 8.73 -4.37
C ASP A 242 -19.52 8.71 -4.29
N ALA A 243 -18.93 8.75 -3.07
CA ALA A 243 -17.50 8.66 -2.83
C ALA A 243 -17.00 7.23 -2.55
N TRP A 244 -17.89 6.24 -2.39
CA TRP A 244 -17.56 4.86 -2.02
C TRP A 244 -17.91 3.83 -3.10
N VAL A 245 -19.14 3.87 -3.61
CA VAL A 245 -19.67 2.76 -4.41
C VAL A 245 -19.14 2.83 -5.84
N SER A 246 -18.45 1.78 -6.29
CA SER A 246 -17.75 1.72 -7.59
C SER A 246 -16.73 2.85 -7.83
N VAL A 247 -16.19 3.42 -6.75
CA VAL A 247 -15.13 4.44 -6.81
C VAL A 247 -13.78 3.78 -6.50
N PRO A 248 -12.75 3.91 -7.36
CA PRO A 248 -11.44 3.31 -7.11
C PRO A 248 -10.82 3.71 -5.77
N ALA A 249 -10.15 2.75 -5.13
CA ALA A 249 -9.24 3.05 -4.02
C ALA A 249 -8.07 3.91 -4.53
N VAL A 250 -7.60 4.83 -3.71
CA VAL A 250 -6.51 5.78 -4.07
C VAL A 250 -5.26 5.59 -3.23
N ASN A 251 -5.22 4.56 -2.37
CA ASN A 251 -4.16 4.33 -1.40
C ASN A 251 -3.26 3.18 -1.88
N GLY A 252 -1.98 3.45 -2.14
CA GLY A 252 -0.94 2.44 -2.30
C GLY A 252 -1.31 1.28 -3.22
N THR A 253 -1.11 0.05 -2.74
CA THR A 253 -1.40 -1.21 -3.47
C THR A 253 -2.85 -1.37 -3.91
N ALA A 254 -3.82 -0.77 -3.21
CA ALA A 254 -5.22 -0.83 -3.61
C ALA A 254 -5.49 -0.02 -4.89
N ALA A 255 -4.80 1.11 -5.08
CA ALA A 255 -4.85 1.88 -6.32
C ALA A 255 -4.20 1.11 -7.49
N VAL A 256 -3.05 0.47 -7.25
CA VAL A 256 -2.34 -0.36 -8.24
C VAL A 256 -3.16 -1.61 -8.64
N SER A 257 -3.86 -2.23 -7.68
CA SER A 257 -4.69 -3.42 -7.89
C SER A 257 -6.04 -3.11 -8.55
N GLY A 258 -6.39 -1.83 -8.74
CA GLY A 258 -7.64 -1.41 -9.36
C GLY A 258 -8.91 -1.71 -8.56
N ILE A 259 -8.80 -2.01 -7.25
CA ILE A 259 -9.95 -2.37 -6.42
C ILE A 259 -10.78 -1.14 -6.05
N ASN A 260 -12.11 -1.28 -6.04
CA ASN A 260 -13.00 -0.22 -5.59
C ASN A 260 -13.06 -0.13 -4.07
N ARG A 261 -13.41 1.07 -3.57
CA ARG A 261 -13.65 1.35 -2.14
C ARG A 261 -14.76 0.45 -1.61
N ILE A 262 -15.87 0.41 -2.34
CA ILE A 262 -16.91 -0.62 -2.27
C ILE A 262 -17.13 -1.17 -3.69
N GLU A 263 -16.98 -2.48 -3.83
CA GLU A 263 -17.33 -3.24 -5.05
C GLU A 263 -18.74 -3.84 -4.87
N PRO A 264 -19.76 -3.37 -5.62
CA PRO A 264 -21.12 -3.89 -5.49
C PRO A 264 -21.20 -5.39 -5.78
N GLY A 265 -21.71 -6.17 -4.84
CA GLY A 265 -21.82 -7.62 -4.95
C GLY A 265 -20.55 -8.39 -4.53
N ASP A 266 -19.48 -7.71 -4.09
CA ASP A 266 -18.24 -8.36 -3.65
C ASP A 266 -17.61 -7.66 -2.43
N SER A 267 -18.03 -8.09 -1.24
CA SER A 267 -17.45 -7.62 0.02
C SER A 267 -16.00 -8.08 0.24
N ALA A 268 -15.52 -9.13 -0.42
CA ALA A 268 -14.15 -9.62 -0.30
C ALA A 268 -13.14 -8.75 -1.07
N ASN A 269 -13.53 -8.23 -2.24
CA ASN A 269 -12.71 -7.31 -3.04
C ASN A 269 -12.95 -5.82 -2.71
N SER A 270 -13.93 -5.51 -1.86
CA SER A 270 -14.17 -4.15 -1.36
C SER A 270 -13.05 -3.66 -0.41
N PHE A 271 -12.32 -2.62 -0.81
CA PHE A 271 -11.20 -2.08 -0.02
C PHE A 271 -11.60 -1.62 1.39
N VAL A 272 -12.81 -1.06 1.58
CA VAL A 272 -13.32 -0.69 2.91
C VAL A 272 -13.39 -1.91 3.83
N MET A 273 -13.76 -3.10 3.34
CA MET A 273 -13.77 -4.31 4.18
C MET A 273 -12.37 -4.73 4.60
N LYS A 274 -11.38 -4.67 3.69
CA LYS A 274 -9.96 -4.92 4.05
C LYS A 274 -9.51 -4.02 5.20
N LYS A 275 -9.84 -2.71 5.12
CA LYS A 275 -9.59 -1.73 6.18
C LYS A 275 -10.33 -2.03 7.49
N LEU A 276 -11.56 -2.53 7.42
CA LEU A 276 -12.42 -2.82 8.58
C LEU A 276 -12.10 -4.17 9.26
N ASP A 277 -11.50 -5.10 8.52
CA ASP A 277 -11.06 -6.41 9.01
C ASP A 277 -9.62 -6.37 9.56
N GLY A 278 -8.77 -5.50 9.00
CA GLY A 278 -7.34 -5.46 9.33
C GLY A 278 -6.47 -6.24 8.33
N THR A 279 -7.03 -6.62 7.19
CA THR A 279 -6.36 -7.38 6.11
C THR A 279 -5.87 -6.48 4.97
N GLN A 280 -5.86 -5.16 5.18
CA GLN A 280 -5.29 -4.22 4.22
C GLN A 280 -3.78 -4.42 4.07
N GLY A 281 -3.27 -4.17 2.86
CA GLY A 281 -1.84 -4.18 2.58
C GLY A 281 -1.10 -3.11 3.38
N VAL A 282 0.18 -3.33 3.62
CA VAL A 282 1.00 -2.41 4.43
C VAL A 282 1.02 -0.96 3.94
N LEU A 283 0.97 -0.72 2.63
CA LEU A 283 0.89 0.62 2.03
C LEU A 283 -0.49 1.29 2.15
N GLU A 284 -1.51 0.57 2.62
CA GLU A 284 -2.89 1.08 2.67
C GLU A 284 -3.21 1.81 3.98
N GLY A 285 -2.24 1.89 4.90
CA GLY A 285 -2.30 2.55 6.20
C GLY A 285 -3.00 1.73 7.30
N SER A 286 -3.12 2.28 8.51
CA SER A 286 -3.62 1.56 9.70
C SER A 286 -5.06 1.04 9.56
N ARG A 287 -5.38 -0.04 10.28
CA ARG A 287 -6.73 -0.63 10.39
C ARG A 287 -7.76 0.43 10.83
N MET A 288 -9.00 0.29 10.35
CA MET A 288 -10.13 1.16 10.71
C MET A 288 -11.22 0.40 11.49
N PRO A 289 -11.98 1.08 12.38
CA PRO A 289 -11.70 2.42 12.90
C PRO A 289 -10.42 2.43 13.76
N LEU A 290 -9.79 3.61 13.92
CA LEU A 290 -8.66 3.75 14.84
C LEU A 290 -9.11 3.51 16.29
N GLY A 291 -8.70 2.39 16.88
CA GLY A 291 -9.12 1.96 18.22
C GLY A 291 -9.64 0.53 18.21
N PRO A 292 -10.62 0.19 19.08
CA PRO A 292 -11.23 -1.14 19.07
C PRO A 292 -11.87 -1.47 17.72
N PRO A 293 -11.75 -2.72 17.24
CA PRO A 293 -12.41 -3.15 16.02
C PRO A 293 -13.94 -3.06 16.15
N LEU A 294 -14.64 -3.03 15.01
CA LEU A 294 -16.07 -3.25 14.99
C LEU A 294 -16.37 -4.70 15.42
N ASP A 295 -17.53 -4.91 16.06
CA ASP A 295 -18.01 -6.26 16.34
C ASP A 295 -18.38 -7.00 15.03
N GLN A 296 -18.39 -8.33 15.12
CA GLN A 296 -18.62 -9.19 13.96
C GLN A 296 -20.03 -8.98 13.36
N GLU A 297 -21.04 -8.73 14.18
CA GLU A 297 -22.41 -8.43 13.74
C GLU A 297 -22.46 -7.16 12.87
N THR A 298 -21.73 -6.11 13.25
CA THR A 298 -21.59 -4.89 12.43
C THR A 298 -20.83 -5.17 11.13
N LEU A 299 -19.77 -5.98 11.16
CA LEU A 299 -18.99 -6.31 9.96
C LEU A 299 -19.82 -7.13 8.97
N ASP A 300 -20.54 -8.15 9.45
CA ASP A 300 -21.40 -9.01 8.63
C ASP A 300 -22.61 -8.24 8.09
N GLY A 301 -23.16 -7.29 8.87
CA GLY A 301 -24.13 -6.31 8.41
C GLY A 301 -23.63 -5.50 7.21
N ILE A 302 -22.43 -4.93 7.29
CA ILE A 302 -21.82 -4.17 6.19
C ILE A 302 -21.57 -5.08 4.98
N ARG A 303 -21.06 -6.31 5.17
CA ARG A 303 -20.91 -7.31 4.08
C ARG A 303 -22.25 -7.57 3.38
N SER A 304 -23.32 -7.83 4.15
CA SER A 304 -24.64 -8.11 3.59
C SER A 304 -25.18 -7.00 2.68
N TRP A 305 -24.92 -5.73 3.02
CA TRP A 305 -25.26 -4.58 2.16
C TRP A 305 -24.44 -4.57 0.88
N ILE A 306 -23.13 -4.80 0.96
CA ILE A 306 -22.25 -4.84 -0.22
C ILE A 306 -22.65 -5.98 -1.15
N ASP A 307 -22.78 -7.20 -0.61
CA ASP A 307 -23.07 -8.42 -1.35
C ASP A 307 -24.48 -8.40 -1.97
N ALA A 308 -25.42 -7.65 -1.37
CA ALA A 308 -26.73 -7.34 -1.96
C ALA A 308 -26.69 -6.26 -3.08
N GLY A 309 -25.50 -5.87 -3.55
CA GLY A 309 -25.29 -4.90 -4.62
C GLY A 309 -25.10 -3.45 -4.15
N ALA A 310 -24.73 -3.23 -2.89
CA ALA A 310 -24.38 -1.94 -2.31
C ALA A 310 -25.41 -0.82 -2.58
N LEU A 311 -26.72 -1.13 -2.46
CA LEU A 311 -27.81 -0.25 -2.89
C LEU A 311 -27.92 1.04 -2.05
N ASN A 312 -28.31 2.16 -2.68
CA ASN A 312 -28.64 3.42 -2.00
C ASN A 312 -30.10 3.42 -1.52
N ASN A 313 -30.37 2.82 -0.36
CA ASN A 313 -31.70 2.58 0.22
C ASN A 313 -31.85 3.03 1.68
#